data_AF-A0A1I0MV81-F1
#
_entry.id   AF-A0A1I0MV81-F1
#
_cell.length_a   1.000
_cell.length_b   1.000
_cell.length_c   1.000
_cell.angle_alpha   90.00
_cell.angle_beta   90.00
_cell.angle_gamma   90.00
#
_symmetry.space_group_name_H-M   'P 1'
#
loop_
_entity.id
_entity.type
_entity.pdbx_description
1 polymer ?
#
loop_
_entity_poly.entity_id
_entity_poly.type
_entity_poly.pdbx_seq_one_letter_code
_entity_poly.pdbx_strand_id
1 'polypeptide(L)' 'MTEYPIVVRELGGENRLGVEEADEFEGDLRDVVVEGYERVDVESCEDGEVVGTVVAASETEIEDVRWQ' A
#
# COMPACT_ATOMS: atom_id res chain seq x y z
N MET A 1 -11.27 -12.17 5.16
CA MET A 1 -10.23 -11.15 5.32
C MET A 1 -9.37 -11.25 4.10
N THR A 2 -9.37 -10.18 3.32
CA THR A 2 -8.57 -10.07 2.10
C THR A 2 -7.36 -9.23 2.45
N GLU A 3 -6.18 -9.67 2.00
CA GLU A 3 -4.93 -8.98 2.26
C GLU A 3 -4.42 -8.41 0.94
N TYR A 4 -4.10 -7.13 0.93
CA TYR A 4 -3.63 -6.43 -0.25
C TYR A 4 -2.19 -5.94 -0.04
N PRO A 5 -1.22 -6.39 -0.86
CA PRO A 5 0.18 -6.01 -0.70
C PRO A 5 0.38 -4.52 -0.97
N ILE A 6 1.16 -3.83 -0.14
CA ILE A 6 1.63 -2.46 -0.41
C ILE A 6 2.97 -2.56 -1.11
N VAL A 7 3.03 -2.07 -2.34
CA VAL A 7 4.21 -2.11 -3.21
C VAL A 7 4.71 -0.71 -3.51
N VAL A 8 6.02 -0.57 -3.66
CA VAL A 8 6.64 0.63 -4.23
C VAL A 8 6.56 0.54 -5.75
N ARG A 9 6.19 1.64 -6.39
CA ARG A 9 6.10 1.80 -7.84
C ARG A 9 6.79 3.08 -8.25
N GLU A 10 7.68 3.00 -9.23
CA GLU A 10 8.26 4.18 -9.85
C GLU A 10 7.23 4.81 -10.80
N LEU A 11 6.77 6.02 -10.49
CA LEU A 11 5.85 6.78 -11.34
C LEU A 11 6.45 8.14 -11.68
N GLY A 12 6.93 8.27 -12.91
CA GLY A 12 7.51 9.52 -13.41
C GLY A 12 8.88 9.85 -12.81
N GLY A 13 9.63 8.84 -12.38
CA GLY A 13 10.95 8.99 -11.74
C GLY A 13 10.90 9.24 -10.24
N GLU A 14 9.72 9.14 -9.63
CA GLU A 14 9.53 9.20 -8.18
C GLU A 14 8.96 7.88 -7.68
N ASN A 15 9.53 7.34 -6.60
CA ASN A 15 9.00 6.16 -5.93
C ASN A 15 7.70 6.52 -5.19
N ARG A 16 6.66 5.74 -5.41
CA ARG A 16 5.35 5.90 -4.81
C ARG A 16 4.82 4.59 -4.28
N LEU A 17 4.20 4.62 -3.10
CA LEU A 17 3.43 3.51 -2.58
C LEU A 17 2.13 3.35 -3.36
N GLY A 18 1.79 2.10 -3.63
CA GLY A 18 0.52 1.66 -4.18
C GLY A 18 0.11 0.34 -3.54
N VAL A 19 -1.15 -0.03 -3.66
CA VAL A 19 -1.65 -1.32 -3.20
C VAL A 19 -1.88 -2.20 -4.42
N GLU A 20 -1.26 -3.38 -4.44
CA GLU A 20 -1.44 -4.36 -5.50
C GLU A 20 -2.82 -5.02 -5.40
N GLU A 21 -3.43 -5.29 -6.56
CA GLU A 21 -4.79 -5.87 -6.64
C GLU A 21 -5.89 -5.03 -5.96
N ALA A 22 -5.61 -3.75 -5.69
CA ALA A 22 -6.55 -2.81 -5.09
C ALA A 22 -7.79 -2.52 -5.95
N ASP A 23 -7.78 -2.85 -7.25
CA ASP A 23 -8.95 -2.73 -8.12
C ASP A 23 -10.16 -3.54 -7.59
N GLU A 24 -9.93 -4.55 -6.76
CA GLU A 24 -10.97 -5.34 -6.09
C GLU A 24 -11.45 -4.72 -4.78
N PHE A 25 -10.78 -3.68 -4.27
CA PHE A 25 -11.12 -2.98 -3.05
C PHE A 25 -11.79 -1.64 -3.38
N GLU A 26 -13.07 -1.49 -3.01
CA GLU A 26 -13.86 -0.29 -3.30
C GLU A 26 -13.63 0.85 -2.28
N GLY A 27 -12.85 0.61 -1.22
CA GLY A 27 -12.51 1.61 -0.21
C GLY A 27 -11.34 2.53 -0.59
N ASP A 28 -11.21 3.64 0.14
CA ASP A 28 -10.15 4.61 -0.10
C ASP A 28 -8.83 4.16 0.56
N LEU A 29 -7.98 3.47 -0.20
CA LEU A 29 -6.65 3.03 0.25
C LEU A 29 -5.60 4.15 0.17
N ARG A 30 -5.90 5.28 -0.48
CA ARG A 30 -4.92 6.35 -0.66
C ARG A 30 -4.50 6.95 0.66
N ASP A 31 -5.43 7.16 1.59
CA ASP A 31 -5.09 7.67 2.92
C ASP A 31 -4.11 6.74 3.65
N VAL A 32 -4.36 5.42 3.62
CA VAL A 32 -3.46 4.42 4.24
C VAL A 32 -2.08 4.40 3.61
N VAL A 33 -2.03 4.46 2.29
CA VAL A 33 -0.79 4.51 1.52
C VAL A 33 -0.01 5.79 1.84
N VAL A 34 -0.69 6.93 1.97
CA VAL A 34 -0.10 8.23 2.34
C VAL A 34 0.52 8.16 3.74
N GLU A 35 -0.18 7.62 4.73
CA GLU A 35 0.35 7.40 6.08
C GLU A 35 1.58 6.48 6.10
N GLY A 36 1.73 5.62 5.10
CA GLY A 36 2.89 4.75 4.90
C GLY A 36 4.18 5.50 4.54
N TYR A 37 4.08 6.58 3.77
CA TYR A 37 5.27 7.35 3.35
C TYR A 37 5.99 7.99 4.53
N GLU A 38 5.27 8.29 5.62
CA GLU A 38 5.90 8.83 6.84
C GLU A 38 6.62 7.74 7.65
N ARG A 39 6.30 6.46 7.40
CA ARG A 39 6.84 5.31 8.13
C ARG A 39 7.94 4.58 7.37
N VAL A 40 7.85 4.52 6.04
CA VAL A 40 8.77 3.77 5.16
C VAL A 40 9.57 4.74 4.31
N ASP A 41 10.88 4.50 4.22
CA ASP A 41 11.82 5.27 3.41
C ASP A 41 11.77 4.80 1.95
N VAL A 42 10.68 5.14 1.24
CA VAL A 42 10.36 4.62 -0.11
C VAL A 42 11.40 4.95 -1.18
N GLU A 43 12.21 5.97 -0.95
CA GLU A 43 13.32 6.35 -1.83
C GLU A 43 14.46 5.33 -1.79
N SER A 44 14.55 4.56 -0.71
CA SER A 44 15.53 3.48 -0.54
C SER A 44 15.04 2.12 -1.07
N CYS A 45 13.75 2.01 -1.41
CA CYS A 45 13.11 0.79 -1.88
C CYS A 45 13.17 0.65 -3.41
N GLU A 46 13.21 -0.59 -3.89
CA GLU A 46 13.19 -0.89 -5.33
C GLU A 46 11.76 -0.89 -5.90
N ASP A 47 11.62 -0.64 -7.21
CA ASP A 47 10.32 -0.79 -7.89
C ASP A 47 9.81 -2.24 -7.76
N GLY A 48 8.55 -2.38 -7.35
CA GLY A 48 7.91 -3.65 -7.06
C GLY A 48 8.23 -4.22 -5.68
N GLU A 49 9.03 -3.54 -4.85
CA GLU A 49 9.31 -3.98 -3.49
C GLU A 49 8.05 -3.88 -2.61
N VAL A 50 7.74 -4.97 -1.91
CA VAL A 50 6.64 -5.01 -0.94
C VAL A 50 7.14 -4.42 0.37
N VAL A 51 6.48 -3.37 0.84
CA VAL A 51 6.84 -2.66 2.07
C VAL A 51 5.78 -2.80 3.17
N GLY A 52 4.66 -3.43 2.84
CA GLY A 52 3.59 -3.64 3.80
C GLY A 52 2.42 -4.43 3.22
N THR A 53 1.36 -4.54 4.00
CA THR A 53 0.14 -5.25 3.64
C THR A 53 -1.04 -4.61 4.35
N VAL A 54 -2.10 -4.30 3.59
CA VAL A 54 -3.38 -3.85 4.12
C VAL A 54 -4.26 -5.08 4.36
N VAL A 55 -4.79 -5.22 5.57
CA VAL A 55 -5.75 -6.26 5.91
C VAL A 55 -7.14 -5.63 5.87
N ALA A 56 -7.97 -6.07 4.94
CA ALA A 56 -9.33 -5.62 4.82
C ALA A 56 -10.30 -6.49 5.64
N ALA A 57 -11.13 -5.84 6.45
CA ALA A 57 -12.27 -6.46 7.13
C ALA A 57 -13.35 -6.84 6.10
N SER A 58 -13.58 -5.95 5.12
CA SER A 58 -14.58 -6.04 4.05
C SER A 58 -14.06 -5.33 2.79
N GLU A 59 -14.77 -5.40 1.66
CA GLU A 59 -14.40 -4.74 0.39
C GLU A 59 -14.28 -3.20 0.48
N THR A 60 -14.78 -2.59 1.56
CA THR A 60 -14.76 -1.14 1.81
C THR A 60 -14.15 -0.75 3.15
N GLU A 61 -13.81 -1.71 4.01
CA GLU A 61 -13.37 -1.44 5.39
C GLU A 61 -12.03 -2.11 5.66
N ILE A 62 -11.11 -1.32 6.22
CA ILE A 62 -9.76 -1.76 6.61
C ILE A 62 -9.80 -2.22 8.06
N GLU A 63 -9.29 -3.43 8.31
CA GLU A 63 -9.12 -3.97 9.65
C GLU A 63 -7.79 -3.54 10.26
N ASP A 64 -6.69 -3.68 9.50
CA ASP A 64 -5.34 -3.51 10.00
C ASP A 64 -4.36 -3.16 8.87
N VAL A 65 -3.22 -2.58 9.20
CA VAL A 65 -2.14 -2.28 8.25
C VAL A 65 -0.81 -2.71 8.85
N ARG A 66 -0.08 -3.56 8.13
CA ARG A 66 1.19 -4.13 8.57
C ARG A 66 2.33 -3.64 7.70
N TRP A 67 3.22 -2.85 8.27
CA TRP A 67 4.43 -2.36 7.62
C TRP A 67 5.60 -3.34 7.88
N GLN A 68 6.52 -3.48 6.93
CA GLN A 68 7.72 -4.35 7.06
C GLN A 68 8.96 -3.58 7.52
#